data_AF-A0A8H2X3P0-F1
#
_entry.id   AF-A0A8H2X3P0-F1
#
_cell.length_a   1.000
_cell.length_b   1.000
_cell.length_c   1.000
_cell.angle_alpha   90.00
_cell.angle_beta   90.00
_cell.angle_gamma   90.00
#
_symmetry.space_group_name_H-M   'P 1'
#
loop_
_entity.id
_entity.type
_entity.pdbx_description
1 polymer ?
#
loop_
_entity_poly.entity_id
_entity_poly.type
_entity_poly.pdbx_seq_one_letter_code
_entity_poly.pdbx_strand_id
1 'polypeptide(L)'
;MPTRFTSRRFPGPIPDPAKNPQIGAPASAPYMRIIGNPQESLQMNIFGHTGMKGFEGWNTAAWANYPESAAWMMIHAYDHFDYTNDVTWWQAQGWPLVKGVAQFWLDHLVEDQYSKDGTLVTAPCNSPEQAIVTFGCSHSQQLIWQLFEAVEKTFGVAGDKDTAFLHEVQTKKLKLDKGVRIGSWGQLQEWKLDFDRETDTHRHLSHLIGLYPGYTLANFKVTDGQNLTREQVLKASEISLRARDDCVLGWEKIWRAACWAQLHNSTEFYHILTYAIERNFAENLWSLYYPFLDDPIFQIDANLGYPAAVLNALVQAPDTSSLSDTLDVTLLPALPSAWATGSIVGARIRGGMTLGLTWSNGKAVRASLSVDPVARVRHVRLLYGGKPVAAFSTTSGQKHNFVF
;
A
#
# COMPACT_ATOMS: atom_id res chain seq x y z
N MET A 1 -12.16 -4.69 -38.58
CA MET A 1 -12.93 -3.60 -37.94
C MET A 1 -12.38 -3.41 -36.54
N PRO A 2 -11.76 -2.28 -36.17
CA PRO A 2 -11.16 -2.15 -34.85
C PRO A 2 -12.21 -1.64 -33.85
N THR A 3 -12.60 -2.50 -32.91
CA THR A 3 -13.42 -2.16 -31.74
C THR A 3 -12.58 -1.36 -30.74
N ARG A 4 -12.91 -0.08 -30.60
CA ARG A 4 -12.41 0.80 -29.53
C ARG A 4 -12.93 0.31 -28.18
N PHE A 5 -12.05 -0.09 -27.28
CA PHE A 5 -12.38 -0.20 -25.85
C PHE A 5 -12.23 1.19 -25.21
N THR A 6 -13.36 1.88 -25.04
CA THR A 6 -13.46 3.05 -24.17
C THR A 6 -13.50 2.61 -22.72
N SER A 7 -12.72 3.24 -21.85
CA SER A 7 -12.72 3.06 -20.39
C SER A 7 -14.14 3.20 -19.83
N ARG A 8 -14.78 2.10 -19.47
CA ARG A 8 -16.00 2.11 -18.67
C ARG A 8 -15.61 2.03 -17.20
N ARG A 9 -16.11 3.00 -16.42
CA ARG A 9 -16.27 2.88 -14.97
C ARG A 9 -16.91 1.53 -14.67
N PHE A 10 -16.36 0.76 -13.74
CA PHE A 10 -17.07 -0.38 -13.17
C PHE A 10 -18.30 0.14 -12.41
N PRO A 11 -19.54 -0.23 -12.77
CA PRO A 11 -20.71 0.04 -11.95
C PRO A 11 -21.18 -1.27 -11.30
N GLY A 12 -21.18 -1.33 -9.97
CA GLY A 12 -21.81 -2.40 -9.22
C GLY A 12 -22.19 -1.90 -7.83
N PRO A 13 -23.45 -2.07 -7.39
CA PRO A 13 -23.93 -1.50 -6.13
C PRO A 13 -23.41 -2.30 -4.92
N ILE A 14 -23.06 -1.58 -3.86
CA ILE A 14 -23.00 -2.12 -2.50
C ILE A 14 -24.47 -2.29 -2.02
N PRO A 15 -24.88 -3.42 -1.41
CA PRO A 15 -26.28 -3.67 -1.05
C PRO A 15 -26.89 -2.66 -0.07
N ASP A 16 -28.20 -2.40 -0.25
CA ASP A 16 -29.06 -1.55 0.60
C ASP A 16 -29.30 -2.18 2.00
N PRO A 17 -28.97 -1.48 3.10
CA PRO A 17 -29.04 -2.01 4.47
C PRO A 17 -30.45 -2.09 5.08
N ALA A 18 -31.53 -1.73 4.37
CA ALA A 18 -32.88 -1.64 4.95
C ALA A 18 -33.61 -2.99 5.22
N LYS A 19 -32.95 -4.15 5.13
CA LYS A 19 -33.66 -5.47 5.13
C LYS A 19 -33.32 -6.50 6.21
N ASN A 20 -32.49 -6.21 7.23
CA ASN A 20 -32.26 -7.22 8.27
C ASN A 20 -32.01 -6.63 9.68
N PRO A 21 -33.00 -6.66 10.60
CA PRO A 21 -32.79 -6.36 12.00
C PRO A 21 -32.53 -7.68 12.75
N GLN A 22 -31.41 -7.82 13.47
CA GLN A 22 -31.28 -8.39 14.82
C GLN A 22 -29.80 -8.68 15.14
N ILE A 23 -29.39 -8.20 16.32
CA ILE A 23 -28.34 -8.65 17.26
C ILE A 23 -27.59 -7.42 17.81
N GLY A 24 -27.63 -7.30 19.13
CA GLY A 24 -27.45 -6.06 19.90
C GLY A 24 -26.01 -5.56 20.05
N ALA A 25 -25.92 -4.24 20.29
CA ALA A 25 -24.74 -3.49 20.69
C ALA A 25 -24.97 -2.86 22.08
N PRO A 26 -23.95 -2.19 22.64
CA PRO A 26 -24.22 -0.81 23.04
C PRO A 26 -23.32 0.19 22.29
N ALA A 27 -24.02 1.10 21.61
CA ALA A 27 -23.65 2.48 21.29
C ALA A 27 -22.31 2.78 20.58
N SER A 28 -22.29 2.58 19.26
CA SER A 28 -21.53 3.43 18.33
C SER A 28 -22.26 3.49 16.97
N ALA A 29 -22.04 4.57 16.21
CA ALA A 29 -22.94 5.15 15.20
C ALA A 29 -23.51 4.21 14.11
N PRO A 30 -24.71 4.50 13.56
CA PRO A 30 -25.48 3.61 12.66
C PRO A 30 -24.84 3.27 11.31
N TYR A 31 -23.67 3.85 10.96
CA TYR A 31 -22.93 3.56 9.73
C TYR A 31 -21.97 2.37 9.83
N MET A 32 -21.69 1.87 11.04
CA MET A 32 -20.87 0.67 11.30
C MET A 32 -21.58 -0.66 10.97
N ARG A 33 -22.69 -0.63 10.21
CA ARG A 33 -23.49 -1.82 9.91
C ARG A 33 -23.03 -2.64 8.70
N ILE A 34 -22.25 -2.05 7.79
CA ILE A 34 -21.73 -2.77 6.60
C ILE A 34 -20.33 -3.33 6.87
N ILE A 35 -19.57 -2.65 7.73
CA ILE A 35 -18.33 -3.15 8.32
C ILE A 35 -18.61 -3.21 9.81
N GLY A 36 -19.08 -4.36 10.29
CA GLY A 36 -19.14 -4.63 11.72
C GLY A 36 -17.80 -4.26 12.34
N ASN A 37 -17.81 -3.67 13.53
CA ASN A 37 -16.65 -3.29 14.34
C ASN A 37 -15.32 -3.90 13.82
N PRO A 38 -14.37 -3.11 13.28
CA PRO A 38 -13.18 -3.65 12.62
C PRO A 38 -12.35 -4.41 13.65
N GLN A 39 -12.52 -5.73 13.73
CA GLN A 39 -11.89 -6.52 14.78
C GLN A 39 -11.36 -7.86 14.25
N GLU A 40 -10.05 -7.94 14.13
CA GLU A 40 -9.22 -9.16 14.35
C GLU A 40 -9.13 -10.24 13.26
N SER A 41 -9.68 -10.08 12.04
CA SER A 41 -9.61 -11.18 11.04
C SER A 41 -8.74 -10.92 9.81
N LEU A 42 -7.97 -11.95 9.45
CA LEU A 42 -7.37 -12.15 8.12
C LEU A 42 -8.42 -12.52 7.05
N GLN A 43 -9.55 -13.14 7.43
CA GLN A 43 -10.51 -13.75 6.52
C GLN A 43 -11.91 -13.17 6.71
N MET A 44 -12.47 -12.61 5.64
CA MET A 44 -13.87 -12.18 5.57
C MET A 44 -14.64 -13.05 4.58
N ASN A 45 -15.97 -13.05 4.70
CA ASN A 45 -16.86 -13.70 3.77
C ASN A 45 -18.03 -12.79 3.38
N ILE A 46 -18.90 -13.27 2.49
CA ILE A 46 -20.05 -12.51 1.99
C ILE A 46 -21.06 -12.08 3.08
N PHE A 47 -20.98 -12.67 4.28
CA PHE A 47 -21.82 -12.33 5.42
C PHE A 47 -21.18 -11.31 6.36
N GLY A 48 -19.98 -10.80 6.03
CA GLY A 48 -19.28 -9.81 6.84
C GLY A 48 -18.72 -10.38 8.15
N HIS A 49 -18.23 -11.63 8.12
CA HIS A 49 -17.49 -12.17 9.26
C HIS A 49 -16.20 -11.37 9.48
N THR A 50 -16.17 -10.53 10.51
CA THR A 50 -15.03 -9.65 10.80
C THR A 50 -14.16 -10.16 11.93
N GLY A 51 -14.67 -10.97 12.85
CA GLY A 51 -13.96 -11.48 14.03
C GLY A 51 -12.85 -12.50 13.72
N MET A 52 -11.88 -12.62 14.62
CA MET A 52 -10.81 -13.61 14.52
C MET A 52 -11.38 -15.01 14.27
N LYS A 53 -10.78 -15.73 13.31
CA LYS A 53 -11.14 -17.13 13.05
C LYS A 53 -10.90 -17.97 14.31
N GLY A 54 -11.87 -18.80 14.68
CA GLY A 54 -11.74 -19.69 15.83
C GLY A 54 -10.51 -20.61 15.75
N PHE A 55 -9.92 -20.94 16.90
CA PHE A 55 -8.77 -21.84 17.07
C PHE A 55 -9.14 -23.30 16.80
N GLU A 56 -9.57 -23.62 15.58
CA GLU A 56 -9.94 -24.96 15.16
C GLU A 56 -9.00 -25.50 14.08
N GLY A 57 -8.58 -26.76 14.21
CA GLY A 57 -7.68 -27.42 13.27
C GLY A 57 -6.30 -26.76 13.22
N TRP A 58 -5.92 -26.23 12.06
CA TRP A 58 -4.62 -25.60 11.80
C TRP A 58 -4.60 -24.09 12.11
N ASN A 59 -5.68 -23.54 12.69
CA ASN A 59 -5.78 -22.12 12.98
C ASN A 59 -4.98 -21.72 14.22
N THR A 60 -3.96 -20.89 14.03
CA THR A 60 -3.13 -20.35 15.10
C THR A 60 -3.19 -18.82 15.10
N ALA A 61 -2.84 -18.20 16.23
CA ALA A 61 -2.82 -16.75 16.37
C ALA A 61 -1.81 -16.07 15.41
N ALA A 62 -0.82 -16.81 14.93
CA ALA A 62 0.21 -16.29 14.01
C ALA A 62 -0.38 -15.76 12.69
N TRP A 63 -1.56 -16.25 12.29
CA TRP A 63 -2.25 -15.81 11.08
C TRP A 63 -3.73 -15.46 11.30
N ALA A 64 -4.39 -16.03 12.32
CA ALA A 64 -5.81 -15.77 12.55
C ALA A 64 -6.06 -14.38 13.16
N ASN A 65 -5.18 -13.94 14.07
CA ASN A 65 -5.28 -12.63 14.72
C ASN A 65 -4.60 -11.60 13.83
N TYR A 66 -5.37 -10.84 13.04
CA TYR A 66 -4.80 -9.85 12.12
C TYR A 66 -5.70 -8.61 11.99
N PRO A 67 -5.82 -7.80 13.06
CA PRO A 67 -6.65 -6.60 13.08
C PRO A 67 -6.17 -5.50 12.10
N GLU A 68 -4.92 -5.56 11.65
CA GLU A 68 -4.32 -4.60 10.71
C GLU A 68 -4.90 -4.70 9.30
N SER A 69 -5.60 -5.79 8.97
CA SER A 69 -6.30 -5.95 7.69
C SER A 69 -7.21 -4.76 7.40
N ALA A 70 -7.91 -4.24 8.42
CA ALA A 70 -8.78 -3.08 8.29
C ALA A 70 -7.97 -1.80 7.92
N ALA A 71 -6.80 -1.60 8.53
CA ALA A 71 -5.93 -0.47 8.18
C ALA A 71 -5.36 -0.61 6.77
N TRP A 72 -4.98 -1.82 6.36
CA TRP A 72 -4.55 -2.10 4.98
C TRP A 72 -5.68 -1.82 3.98
N MET A 73 -6.90 -2.26 4.25
CA MET A 73 -8.06 -1.96 3.40
C MET A 73 -8.29 -0.45 3.22
N MET A 74 -7.99 0.36 4.25
CA MET A 74 -8.12 1.82 4.15
C MET A 74 -7.13 2.46 3.18
N ILE A 75 -6.02 1.78 2.83
CA ILE A 75 -5.15 2.22 1.71
C ILE A 75 -5.96 2.27 0.42
N HIS A 76 -6.80 1.27 0.13
CA HIS A 76 -7.63 1.25 -1.08
C HIS A 76 -8.70 2.35 -1.07
N ALA A 77 -9.35 2.57 0.09
CA ALA A 77 -10.35 3.64 0.23
C ALA A 77 -9.71 5.02 0.02
N TYR A 78 -8.53 5.25 0.62
CA TYR A 78 -7.78 6.49 0.45
C TYR A 78 -7.24 6.64 -0.98
N ASP A 79 -6.70 5.59 -1.58
CA ASP A 79 -6.20 5.60 -2.95
C ASP A 79 -7.31 5.93 -3.94
N HIS A 80 -8.52 5.38 -3.75
CA HIS A 80 -9.64 5.78 -4.59
C HIS A 80 -9.84 7.30 -4.56
N PHE A 81 -9.83 7.91 -3.38
CA PHE A 81 -9.96 9.36 -3.25
C PHE A 81 -8.76 10.11 -3.82
N ASP A 82 -7.53 9.71 -3.52
CA ASP A 82 -6.32 10.43 -3.96
C ASP A 82 -6.10 10.34 -5.48
N TYR A 83 -6.53 9.25 -6.11
CA TYR A 83 -6.48 9.09 -7.56
C TYR A 83 -7.65 9.76 -8.29
N THR A 84 -8.78 10.06 -7.65
CA THR A 84 -9.96 10.63 -8.32
C THR A 84 -10.28 12.07 -7.90
N ASN A 85 -9.86 12.47 -6.70
CA ASN A 85 -10.34 13.64 -5.96
C ASN A 85 -11.88 13.73 -5.87
N ASP A 86 -12.60 12.59 -5.87
CA ASP A 86 -14.05 12.57 -5.67
C ASP A 86 -14.40 12.87 -4.21
N VAL A 87 -14.55 14.17 -3.90
CA VAL A 87 -14.88 14.66 -2.56
C VAL A 87 -16.26 14.17 -2.12
N THR A 88 -17.22 14.05 -3.03
CA THR A 88 -18.57 13.58 -2.70
C THR A 88 -18.54 12.12 -2.24
N TRP A 89 -17.84 11.25 -2.97
CA TRP A 89 -17.65 9.87 -2.55
C TRP A 89 -16.83 9.79 -1.25
N TRP A 90 -15.80 10.61 -1.10
CA TRP A 90 -14.99 10.62 0.12
C TRP A 90 -15.83 10.95 1.34
N GLN A 91 -16.62 12.03 1.30
CA GLN A 91 -17.49 12.42 2.42
C GLN A 91 -18.55 11.36 2.72
N ALA A 92 -19.14 10.75 1.69
CA ALA A 92 -20.24 9.82 1.85
C ALA A 92 -19.80 8.39 2.25
N GLN A 93 -18.62 7.95 1.84
CA GLN A 93 -18.18 6.55 1.96
C GLN A 93 -16.75 6.44 2.50
N GLY A 94 -15.77 7.05 1.84
CA GLY A 94 -14.35 6.86 2.19
C GLY A 94 -13.98 7.34 3.60
N TRP A 95 -14.41 8.55 3.98
CA TRP A 95 -14.11 9.15 5.27
C TRP A 95 -14.73 8.39 6.45
N PRO A 96 -16.04 8.03 6.45
CA PRO A 96 -16.59 7.20 7.52
C PRO A 96 -15.82 5.91 7.77
N LEU A 97 -15.33 5.25 6.70
CA LEU A 97 -14.52 4.03 6.81
C LEU A 97 -13.16 4.33 7.46
N VAL A 98 -12.42 5.31 6.93
CA VAL A 98 -11.09 5.69 7.46
C VAL A 98 -11.18 6.17 8.90
N LYS A 99 -12.18 7.00 9.23
CA LYS A 99 -12.40 7.50 10.60
C LYS A 99 -12.69 6.36 11.56
N GLY A 100 -13.58 5.42 11.21
CA GLY A 100 -13.92 4.30 12.07
C GLY A 100 -12.72 3.39 12.37
N VAL A 101 -11.92 3.05 11.35
CA VAL A 101 -10.71 2.25 11.53
C VAL A 101 -9.64 3.02 12.32
N ALA A 102 -9.52 4.33 12.12
CA ALA A 102 -8.60 5.15 12.90
C ALA A 102 -9.01 5.21 14.38
N GLN A 103 -10.31 5.36 14.70
CA GLN A 103 -10.81 5.32 16.07
C GLN A 103 -10.49 4.00 16.77
N PHE A 104 -10.68 2.87 16.06
CA PHE A 104 -10.25 1.56 16.57
C PHE A 104 -8.77 1.58 16.96
N TRP A 105 -7.87 2.04 16.08
CA TRP A 105 -6.44 2.07 16.39
C TRP A 105 -6.05 3.07 17.47
N LEU A 106 -6.76 4.18 17.62
CA LEU A 106 -6.56 5.07 18.77
C LEU A 106 -6.79 4.30 20.07
N ASP A 107 -7.85 3.50 20.17
CA ASP A 107 -8.19 2.76 21.38
C ASP A 107 -7.29 1.53 21.63
N HIS A 108 -6.67 0.97 20.59
CA HIS A 108 -5.90 -0.29 20.67
C HIS A 108 -4.37 -0.10 20.74
N LEU A 109 -3.87 1.10 20.44
CA LEU A 109 -2.46 1.42 20.65
C LEU A 109 -2.15 1.51 22.14
N VAL A 110 -1.12 0.79 22.58
CA VAL A 110 -0.66 0.77 23.97
C VAL A 110 0.75 1.33 24.08
N GLU A 111 1.11 1.87 25.25
CA GLU A 111 2.49 2.27 25.53
C GLU A 111 3.42 1.06 25.55
N ASP A 112 4.60 1.21 24.96
CA ASP A 112 5.65 0.19 25.01
C ASP A 112 6.24 0.06 26.42
N GLN A 113 5.69 -0.91 27.17
CA GLN A 113 6.13 -1.22 28.53
C GLN A 113 7.44 -2.03 28.59
N TYR A 114 7.88 -2.61 27.47
CA TYR A 114 9.09 -3.42 27.40
C TYR A 114 10.32 -2.53 27.23
N SER A 115 10.38 -1.74 26.16
CA SER A 115 11.51 -0.85 25.88
C SER A 115 11.47 0.43 26.70
N LYS A 116 10.28 0.85 27.18
CA LYS A 116 10.07 2.09 27.94
C LYS A 116 10.62 3.33 27.24
N ASP A 117 10.57 3.34 25.91
CA ASP A 117 11.04 4.43 25.04
C ASP A 117 9.99 5.52 24.82
N GLY A 118 8.82 5.39 25.46
CA GLY A 118 7.71 6.34 25.37
C GLY A 118 6.87 6.22 24.09
N THR A 119 7.12 5.19 23.27
CA THR A 119 6.37 4.98 22.04
C THR A 119 5.06 4.23 22.27
N LEU A 120 4.13 4.40 21.33
CA LEU A 120 2.91 3.59 21.20
C LEU A 120 3.13 2.46 20.20
N VAL A 121 2.62 1.29 20.52
CA VAL A 121 2.77 0.05 19.75
C VAL A 121 1.47 -0.75 19.72
N THR A 122 1.29 -1.58 18.69
CA THR A 122 0.29 -2.66 18.69
C THR A 122 0.74 -3.81 19.58
N ALA A 123 -0.14 -4.35 20.42
CA ALA A 123 0.11 -5.55 21.22
C ALA A 123 -1.20 -6.34 21.48
N PRO A 124 -1.26 -7.65 21.17
CA PRO A 124 -0.25 -8.42 20.43
C PRO A 124 -0.13 -7.95 18.98
N CYS A 125 0.96 -8.32 18.32
CA CYS A 125 1.13 -8.18 16.89
C CYS A 125 1.76 -9.46 16.32
N ASN A 126 1.44 -9.74 15.07
CA ASN A 126 2.05 -10.75 14.23
C ASN A 126 2.49 -10.08 12.92
N SER A 127 3.61 -10.54 12.35
CA SER A 127 3.94 -10.20 10.95
C SER A 127 3.38 -11.33 10.09
N PRO A 128 2.30 -11.14 9.31
CA PRO A 128 1.68 -12.24 8.60
C PRO A 128 2.68 -12.95 7.67
N GLU A 129 2.83 -14.27 7.66
CA GLU A 129 2.30 -15.28 8.60
C GLU A 129 3.44 -15.93 9.39
N GLN A 130 4.37 -15.12 9.84
CA GLN A 130 5.48 -15.53 10.69
C GLN A 130 4.99 -16.05 12.03
N ALA A 131 5.69 -17.05 12.57
CA ALA A 131 5.30 -17.71 13.81
C ALA A 131 5.42 -16.82 15.07
N ILE A 132 6.20 -15.73 15.00
CA ILE A 132 6.49 -14.88 16.16
C ILE A 132 5.32 -13.91 16.39
N VAL A 133 4.68 -14.05 17.55
CA VAL A 133 3.71 -13.09 18.10
C VAL A 133 4.40 -12.25 19.17
N THR A 134 4.35 -10.93 19.04
CA THR A 134 5.06 -9.98 19.91
C THR A 134 4.30 -8.65 19.99
N PHE A 135 4.99 -7.51 20.03
CA PHE A 135 4.44 -6.15 19.99
C PHE A 135 5.22 -5.28 18.98
N GLY A 136 4.58 -4.21 18.48
CA GLY A 136 5.23 -3.22 17.63
C GLY A 136 5.80 -3.74 16.29
N CYS A 137 5.17 -4.76 15.71
CA CYS A 137 5.58 -5.35 14.43
C CYS A 137 5.62 -4.27 13.35
N SER A 138 6.68 -4.25 12.52
CA SER A 138 6.88 -3.18 11.54
C SER A 138 5.70 -3.08 10.56
N HIS A 139 5.10 -4.21 10.20
CA HIS A 139 3.89 -4.27 9.38
C HIS A 139 2.72 -3.44 9.95
N SER A 140 2.33 -3.70 11.20
CA SER A 140 1.23 -3.01 11.87
C SER A 140 1.47 -1.53 12.01
N GLN A 141 2.66 -1.17 12.49
CA GLN A 141 3.06 0.20 12.72
C GLN A 141 3.06 1.02 11.42
N GLN A 142 3.58 0.47 10.32
CA GLN A 142 3.60 1.13 9.02
C GLN A 142 2.18 1.38 8.47
N LEU A 143 1.26 0.41 8.62
CA LEU A 143 -0.13 0.55 8.20
C LEU A 143 -0.89 1.61 9.00
N ILE A 144 -0.75 1.59 10.32
CA ILE A 144 -1.42 2.56 11.22
C ILE A 144 -0.85 3.97 11.01
N TRP A 145 0.46 4.08 10.80
CA TRP A 145 1.09 5.36 10.46
C TRP A 145 0.46 5.95 9.19
N GLN A 146 0.34 5.15 8.13
CA GLN A 146 -0.26 5.56 6.86
C GLN A 146 -1.77 5.89 7.01
N LEU A 147 -2.50 5.15 7.86
CA LEU A 147 -3.89 5.44 8.20
C LEU A 147 -4.04 6.81 8.86
N PHE A 148 -3.20 7.13 9.84
CA PHE A 148 -3.22 8.44 10.52
C PHE A 148 -2.82 9.58 9.58
N GLU A 149 -1.88 9.36 8.65
CA GLU A 149 -1.59 10.33 7.59
C GLU A 149 -2.77 10.56 6.65
N ALA A 150 -3.50 9.51 6.28
CA ALA A 150 -4.72 9.66 5.48
C ALA A 150 -5.74 10.53 6.21
N VAL A 151 -5.92 10.34 7.52
CA VAL A 151 -6.77 11.19 8.37
C VAL A 151 -6.31 12.66 8.32
N GLU A 152 -5.04 12.92 8.64
CA GLU A 152 -4.50 14.29 8.67
C GLU A 152 -4.62 15.02 7.33
N LYS A 153 -4.33 14.33 6.21
CA LYS A 153 -4.40 14.91 4.86
C LYS A 153 -5.81 15.23 4.40
N THR A 154 -6.83 14.57 4.97
CA THR A 154 -8.18 14.58 4.40
C THR A 154 -9.27 15.06 5.35
N PHE A 155 -8.99 15.25 6.63
CA PHE A 155 -9.97 15.75 7.61
C PHE A 155 -10.71 17.02 7.12
N GLY A 156 -9.97 17.98 6.56
CA GLY A 156 -10.56 19.23 6.07
C GLY A 156 -11.54 19.02 4.90
N VAL A 157 -11.21 18.16 3.94
CA VAL A 157 -12.07 17.87 2.77
C VAL A 157 -13.19 16.90 3.10
N ALA A 158 -13.02 16.07 4.14
CA ALA A 158 -14.09 15.25 4.71
C ALA A 158 -15.22 16.10 5.31
N GLY A 159 -14.96 17.37 5.63
CA GLY A 159 -15.96 18.25 6.23
C GLY A 159 -16.28 17.93 7.69
N ASP A 160 -15.51 17.03 8.31
CA ASP A 160 -15.65 16.65 9.72
C ASP A 160 -15.35 17.85 10.65
N LYS A 161 -16.03 17.88 11.79
CA LYS A 161 -15.94 18.96 12.79
C LYS A 161 -15.41 18.48 14.14
N ASP A 162 -15.15 17.18 14.27
CA ASP A 162 -14.58 16.56 15.45
C ASP A 162 -13.07 16.84 15.57
N THR A 163 -12.74 18.06 15.99
CA THR A 163 -11.35 18.48 16.16
C THR A 163 -10.64 17.76 17.30
N ALA A 164 -11.39 17.21 18.26
CA ALA A 164 -10.84 16.39 19.34
C ALA A 164 -10.26 15.08 18.79
N PHE A 165 -11.01 14.38 17.93
CA PHE A 165 -10.51 13.20 17.21
C PHE A 165 -9.25 13.52 16.39
N LEU A 166 -9.25 14.60 15.60
CA LEU A 166 -8.07 14.98 14.82
C LEU A 166 -6.85 15.24 15.71
N HIS A 167 -7.05 15.95 16.83
CA HIS A 167 -5.98 16.25 17.78
C HIS A 167 -5.43 14.97 18.44
N GLU A 168 -6.29 14.01 18.76
CA GLU A 168 -5.87 12.72 19.30
C GLU A 168 -5.04 11.93 18.28
N VAL A 169 -5.48 11.86 17.01
CA VAL A 169 -4.72 11.24 15.92
C VAL A 169 -3.32 11.86 15.80
N GLN A 170 -3.24 13.18 15.72
CA GLN A 170 -1.96 13.89 15.63
C GLN A 170 -1.05 13.59 16.82
N THR A 171 -1.62 13.59 18.04
CA THR A 171 -0.86 13.37 19.27
C THR A 171 -0.36 11.92 19.40
N LYS A 172 -1.21 10.92 19.11
CA LYS A 172 -0.82 9.50 19.16
C LYS A 172 0.13 9.14 18.04
N LYS A 173 -0.06 9.68 16.82
CA LYS A 173 0.87 9.48 15.71
C LYS A 173 2.28 9.98 16.04
N LEU A 174 2.43 11.12 16.73
CA LEU A 174 3.74 11.62 17.17
C LEU A 174 4.46 10.65 18.14
N LYS A 175 3.72 9.84 18.90
CA LYS A 175 4.26 8.83 19.81
C LYS A 175 4.33 7.44 19.17
N LEU A 176 3.69 7.21 18.03
CA LEU A 176 3.64 5.90 17.39
C LEU A 176 5.04 5.47 16.94
N ASP A 177 5.50 4.29 17.35
CA ASP A 177 6.69 3.69 16.76
C ASP A 177 6.43 3.50 15.26
N LYS A 178 7.32 3.98 14.39
CA LYS A 178 7.05 3.99 12.93
C LYS A 178 7.11 2.62 12.25
N GLY A 179 7.62 1.59 12.92
CA GLY A 179 7.90 0.33 12.24
C GLY A 179 9.16 0.37 11.36
N VAL A 180 10.12 1.28 11.66
CA VAL A 180 11.31 1.50 10.82
C VAL A 180 12.56 1.52 11.66
N ARG A 181 13.32 0.42 11.62
CA ARG A 181 14.60 0.21 12.29
C ARG A 181 15.51 -0.62 11.41
N ILE A 182 16.82 -0.43 11.55
CA ILE A 182 17.85 -1.22 10.87
C ILE A 182 18.44 -2.19 11.89
N GLY A 183 18.41 -3.49 11.55
CA GLY A 183 18.88 -4.54 12.44
C GLY A 183 20.37 -4.84 12.33
N SER A 184 20.81 -5.86 13.07
CA SER A 184 22.23 -6.19 13.26
C SER A 184 23.01 -6.54 11.98
N TRP A 185 22.33 -7.00 10.93
CA TRP A 185 22.93 -7.34 9.64
C TRP A 185 22.53 -6.37 8.52
N GLY A 186 21.98 -5.20 8.88
CA GLY A 186 21.66 -4.11 7.96
C GLY A 186 20.28 -4.18 7.32
N GLN A 187 19.47 -5.16 7.67
CA GLN A 187 18.10 -5.36 7.19
C GLN A 187 17.11 -4.37 7.81
N LEU A 188 15.97 -4.17 7.14
CA LEU A 188 14.82 -3.56 7.79
C LEU A 188 14.19 -4.60 8.73
N GLN A 189 14.13 -4.29 10.03
CA GLN A 189 13.61 -5.22 11.02
C GLN A 189 12.12 -5.49 10.82
N GLU A 190 11.73 -6.77 10.82
CA GLU A 190 10.34 -7.20 10.72
C GLU A 190 9.56 -6.98 12.03
N TRP A 191 10.25 -7.12 13.15
CA TRP A 191 9.72 -6.86 14.49
C TRP A 191 10.41 -5.65 15.14
N LYS A 192 9.84 -5.16 16.24
CA LYS A 192 10.49 -4.11 17.03
C LYS A 192 11.80 -4.61 17.67
N LEU A 193 11.85 -5.89 18.02
CA LEU A 193 13.05 -6.57 18.49
C LEU A 193 13.76 -7.23 17.32
N ASP A 194 15.09 -7.29 17.35
CA ASP A 194 15.92 -7.84 16.27
C ASP A 194 15.83 -9.38 16.23
N PHE A 195 14.68 -9.90 15.76
CA PHE A 195 14.37 -11.33 15.67
C PHE A 195 14.55 -11.90 14.26
N ASP A 196 14.78 -11.04 13.28
CA ASP A 196 15.04 -11.41 11.89
C ASP A 196 16.24 -12.35 11.75
N ARG A 197 16.12 -13.31 10.85
CA ARG A 197 17.19 -14.26 10.51
C ARG A 197 17.52 -14.15 9.04
N GLU A 198 18.80 -14.05 8.69
CA GLU A 198 19.27 -14.03 7.29
C GLU A 198 18.82 -15.27 6.49
N THR A 199 18.60 -16.40 7.18
CA THR A 199 18.18 -17.67 6.57
C THR A 199 16.66 -17.79 6.41
N ASP A 200 15.90 -16.79 6.81
CA ASP A 200 14.45 -16.85 6.74
C ASP A 200 13.96 -16.51 5.33
N THR A 201 13.53 -17.54 4.61
CA THR A 201 12.97 -17.43 3.26
C THR A 201 11.44 -17.34 3.26
N HIS A 202 10.84 -16.86 4.36
CA HIS A 202 9.39 -16.76 4.45
C HIS A 202 8.78 -15.98 3.30
N ARG A 203 7.59 -16.43 2.93
CA ARG A 203 6.95 -16.11 1.68
C ARG A 203 6.34 -14.71 1.65
N HIS A 204 5.92 -14.20 2.81
CA HIS A 204 5.45 -12.83 2.99
C HIS A 204 6.57 -11.80 3.14
N LEU A 205 6.28 -10.57 2.70
CA LEU A 205 7.11 -9.38 2.84
C LEU A 205 6.44 -8.32 3.74
N SER A 206 5.76 -8.76 4.80
CA SER A 206 4.84 -7.92 5.57
C SER A 206 5.50 -6.64 6.13
N HIS A 207 6.75 -6.71 6.57
CA HIS A 207 7.51 -5.53 7.03
C HIS A 207 7.94 -4.57 5.91
N LEU A 208 7.79 -4.96 4.64
CA LEU A 208 8.00 -4.11 3.46
C LEU A 208 6.69 -3.51 2.92
N ILE A 209 5.59 -3.60 3.66
CA ILE A 209 4.30 -3.04 3.24
C ILE A 209 4.38 -1.54 2.92
N GLY A 210 5.22 -0.80 3.63
CA GLY A 210 5.50 0.61 3.39
C GLY A 210 6.42 0.89 2.21
N LEU A 211 7.06 -0.13 1.62
CA LEU A 211 7.80 -0.02 0.37
C LEU A 211 6.81 -0.15 -0.78
N TYR A 212 5.97 -1.19 -0.77
CA TYR A 212 4.89 -1.36 -1.72
C TYR A 212 3.80 -2.26 -1.12
N PRO A 213 2.50 -1.92 -1.26
CA PRO A 213 1.94 -0.78 -1.98
C PRO A 213 1.89 0.53 -1.17
N GLY A 214 2.28 0.49 0.12
CA GLY A 214 2.38 1.67 0.96
C GLY A 214 3.53 2.58 0.55
N TYR A 215 3.72 3.66 1.31
CA TYR A 215 4.74 4.67 1.00
C TYR A 215 5.58 5.10 2.20
N THR A 216 5.36 4.54 3.39
CA THR A 216 6.09 4.92 4.61
C THR A 216 7.58 4.61 4.55
N LEU A 217 7.99 3.62 3.75
CA LEU A 217 9.40 3.33 3.43
C LEU A 217 9.80 3.99 2.10
N ALA A 218 8.97 3.85 1.06
CA ALA A 218 9.27 4.36 -0.28
C ALA A 218 9.50 5.88 -0.30
N ASN A 219 8.76 6.62 0.53
CA ASN A 219 8.87 8.06 0.74
C ASN A 219 9.19 8.38 2.21
N PHE A 220 10.05 7.55 2.82
CA PHE A 220 10.47 7.77 4.21
C PHE A 220 10.99 9.20 4.41
N LYS A 221 10.42 9.89 5.40
CA LYS A 221 10.79 11.24 5.80
C LYS A 221 11.30 11.21 7.24
N VAL A 222 12.49 11.77 7.42
CA VAL A 222 13.10 11.95 8.74
C VAL A 222 12.17 12.81 9.60
N THR A 223 11.86 12.34 10.79
CA THR A 223 11.18 13.14 11.82
C THR A 223 12.08 13.24 13.04
N ASP A 224 11.73 14.16 13.93
CA ASP A 224 12.41 14.35 15.20
C ASP A 224 12.58 13.00 15.93
N GLY A 225 13.80 12.74 16.41
CA GLY A 225 14.16 11.51 17.12
C GLY A 225 14.66 10.35 16.25
N GLN A 226 14.61 10.44 14.91
CA GLN A 226 15.16 9.41 14.02
C GLN A 226 16.46 9.85 13.33
N ASN A 227 17.50 9.04 13.45
CA ASN A 227 18.80 9.24 12.78
C ASN A 227 18.95 8.39 11.51
N LEU A 228 17.84 8.18 10.79
CA LEU A 228 17.83 7.40 9.54
C LEU A 228 17.51 8.32 8.37
N THR A 229 18.22 8.13 7.26
CA THR A 229 17.90 8.75 5.97
C THR A 229 17.01 7.83 5.14
N ARG A 230 16.29 8.39 4.14
CA ARG A 230 15.53 7.60 3.17
C ARG A 230 16.42 6.58 2.45
N GLU A 231 17.64 6.95 2.09
CA GLU A 231 18.59 6.05 1.42
C GLU A 231 18.94 4.83 2.28
N GLN A 232 19.20 5.04 3.59
CA GLN A 232 19.45 3.94 4.52
C GLN A 232 18.23 3.02 4.68
N VAL A 233 17.02 3.59 4.75
CA VAL A 233 15.78 2.79 4.85
C VAL A 233 15.53 1.97 3.59
N LEU A 234 15.71 2.56 2.40
CA LEU A 234 15.58 1.83 1.13
C LEU A 234 16.66 0.75 1.00
N LYS A 235 17.88 1.03 1.44
CA LYS A 235 18.96 0.04 1.44
C LYS A 235 18.66 -1.13 2.38
N ALA A 236 18.16 -0.85 3.57
CA ALA A 236 17.74 -1.87 4.53
C ALA A 236 16.57 -2.71 3.99
N SER A 237 15.62 -2.07 3.30
CA SER A 237 14.51 -2.75 2.62
C SER A 237 15.00 -3.67 1.48
N GLU A 238 16.01 -3.24 0.71
CA GLU A 238 16.66 -4.07 -0.31
C GLU A 238 17.34 -5.28 0.33
N ILE A 239 18.06 -5.09 1.43
CA ILE A 239 18.74 -6.17 2.17
C ILE A 239 17.72 -7.20 2.66
N SER A 240 16.61 -6.76 3.27
CA SER A 240 15.52 -7.68 3.67
C SER A 240 14.90 -8.41 2.47
N LEU A 241 14.66 -7.71 1.36
CA LEU A 241 14.09 -8.30 0.15
C LEU A 241 15.01 -9.38 -0.45
N ARG A 242 16.34 -9.16 -0.45
CA ARG A 242 17.33 -10.15 -0.93
C ARG A 242 17.49 -11.36 -0.03
N ALA A 243 17.26 -11.20 1.28
CA ALA A 243 17.31 -12.32 2.22
C ALA A 243 16.14 -13.29 2.02
N ARG A 244 15.04 -12.84 1.44
CA ARG A 244 13.94 -13.70 0.99
C ARG A 244 14.31 -14.37 -0.33
N ASP A 245 13.82 -15.60 -0.53
CA ASP A 245 13.98 -16.29 -1.81
C ASP A 245 13.04 -15.71 -2.88
N ASP A 246 13.25 -16.14 -4.14
CA ASP A 246 12.40 -15.83 -5.29
C ASP A 246 10.98 -16.41 -5.17
N CYS A 247 10.70 -17.16 -4.08
CA CYS A 247 9.44 -17.77 -3.74
C CYS A 247 8.86 -18.74 -4.78
N VAL A 248 7.81 -19.44 -4.35
CA VAL A 248 7.12 -20.44 -5.18
C VAL A 248 5.78 -19.93 -5.68
N LEU A 249 5.10 -19.08 -4.89
CA LEU A 249 3.69 -18.77 -5.14
C LEU A 249 3.50 -17.55 -6.07
N GLY A 250 2.33 -17.48 -6.71
CA GLY A 250 2.02 -16.46 -7.71
C GLY A 250 2.08 -15.04 -7.14
N TRP A 251 1.25 -14.73 -6.15
CA TRP A 251 1.18 -13.38 -5.56
C TRP A 251 2.53 -12.94 -4.96
N GLU A 252 3.30 -13.87 -4.43
CA GLU A 252 4.60 -13.63 -3.80
C GLU A 252 5.61 -13.07 -4.78
N LYS A 253 5.71 -13.71 -5.95
CA LYS A 253 6.61 -13.25 -7.01
C LYS A 253 6.16 -11.91 -7.57
N ILE A 254 4.86 -11.73 -7.78
CA ILE A 254 4.33 -10.46 -8.28
C ILE A 254 4.56 -9.33 -7.28
N TRP A 255 4.39 -9.57 -5.97
CA TRP A 255 4.70 -8.56 -4.95
C TRP A 255 6.20 -8.27 -4.87
N ARG A 256 7.07 -9.29 -4.92
CA ARG A 256 8.53 -9.13 -5.02
C ARG A 256 8.94 -8.30 -6.24
N ALA A 257 8.38 -8.59 -7.41
CA ALA A 257 8.62 -7.83 -8.62
C ALA A 257 8.24 -6.36 -8.41
N ALA A 258 7.07 -6.08 -7.82
CA ALA A 258 6.66 -4.71 -7.52
C ALA A 258 7.62 -3.99 -6.55
N CYS A 259 8.12 -4.69 -5.51
CA CYS A 259 9.14 -4.16 -4.60
C CYS A 259 10.48 -3.88 -5.31
N TRP A 260 10.94 -4.78 -6.19
CA TRP A 260 12.13 -4.55 -7.00
C TRP A 260 11.99 -3.37 -7.95
N ALA A 261 10.81 -3.22 -8.56
CA ALA A 261 10.48 -2.04 -9.35
C ALA A 261 10.53 -0.77 -8.48
N GLN A 262 9.97 -0.81 -7.27
CA GLN A 262 9.99 0.31 -6.32
C GLN A 262 11.41 0.72 -5.92
N LEU A 263 12.34 -0.24 -5.84
CA LEU A 263 13.77 -0.01 -5.56
C LEU A 263 14.59 0.36 -6.81
N HIS A 264 13.94 0.57 -7.96
CA HIS A 264 14.56 0.97 -9.23
C HIS A 264 15.52 -0.07 -9.79
N ASN A 265 15.33 -1.34 -9.42
CA ASN A 265 16.15 -2.46 -9.90
C ASN A 265 15.42 -3.18 -11.05
N SER A 266 15.68 -2.73 -12.28
CA SER A 266 15.03 -3.27 -13.48
C SER A 266 15.41 -4.72 -13.79
N THR A 267 16.62 -5.14 -13.43
CA THR A 267 17.10 -6.51 -13.67
C THR A 267 16.32 -7.51 -12.81
N GLU A 268 16.26 -7.29 -11.49
CA GLU A 268 15.53 -8.18 -10.58
C GLU A 268 14.03 -8.11 -10.81
N PHE A 269 13.48 -6.91 -11.06
CA PHE A 269 12.08 -6.76 -11.44
C PHE A 269 11.72 -7.64 -12.64
N TYR A 270 12.52 -7.56 -13.71
CA TYR A 270 12.25 -8.31 -14.93
C TYR A 270 12.45 -9.82 -14.74
N HIS A 271 13.49 -10.23 -14.02
CA HIS A 271 13.73 -11.63 -13.67
C HIS A 271 12.52 -12.23 -12.92
N ILE A 272 12.10 -11.61 -11.81
CA ILE A 272 10.99 -12.14 -11.01
C ILE A 272 9.66 -12.07 -11.76
N LEU A 273 9.40 -11.00 -12.51
CA LEU A 273 8.16 -10.87 -13.29
C LEU A 273 8.09 -11.95 -14.38
N THR A 274 9.18 -12.17 -15.12
CA THR A 274 9.21 -13.21 -16.17
C THR A 274 9.14 -14.61 -15.57
N TYR A 275 9.81 -14.84 -14.45
CA TYR A 275 9.73 -16.10 -13.71
C TYR A 275 8.32 -16.38 -13.19
N ALA A 276 7.59 -15.37 -12.73
CA ALA A 276 6.17 -15.50 -12.38
C ALA A 276 5.33 -15.89 -13.59
N ILE A 277 5.49 -15.23 -14.74
CA ILE A 277 4.77 -15.56 -15.98
C ILE A 277 5.04 -17.01 -16.41
N GLU A 278 6.31 -17.42 -16.39
CA GLU A 278 6.74 -18.76 -16.82
C GLU A 278 6.15 -19.87 -15.94
N ARG A 279 6.10 -19.66 -14.61
CA ARG A 279 5.76 -20.72 -13.67
C ARG A 279 4.35 -20.63 -13.12
N ASN A 280 3.84 -19.44 -12.86
CA ASN A 280 2.64 -19.23 -12.05
C ASN A 280 1.42 -18.82 -12.86
N PHE A 281 1.40 -19.04 -14.18
CA PHE A 281 0.22 -18.82 -15.02
C PHE A 281 -0.06 -20.04 -15.87
N ALA A 282 -1.30 -20.52 -15.84
CA ALA A 282 -1.77 -21.60 -16.71
C ALA A 282 -1.92 -21.10 -18.16
N GLU A 283 -2.17 -22.02 -19.11
CA GLU A 283 -2.34 -21.69 -20.53
C GLU A 283 -3.49 -20.70 -20.81
N ASN A 284 -4.50 -20.68 -19.94
CA ASN A 284 -5.61 -19.72 -19.98
C ASN A 284 -5.29 -18.37 -19.29
N LEU A 285 -4.03 -18.16 -18.91
CA LEU A 285 -3.51 -16.99 -18.19
C LEU A 285 -4.07 -16.80 -16.78
N TRP A 286 -4.65 -17.82 -16.16
CA TRP A 286 -5.03 -17.76 -14.75
C TRP A 286 -3.83 -18.02 -13.85
N SER A 287 -3.66 -17.21 -12.81
CA SER A 287 -2.55 -17.40 -11.89
C SER A 287 -2.73 -18.61 -10.98
N LEU A 288 -1.65 -19.34 -10.79
CA LEU A 288 -1.55 -20.56 -10.01
C LEU A 288 -0.91 -20.25 -8.67
N TYR A 289 -1.55 -20.69 -7.58
CA TYR A 289 -1.03 -20.55 -6.23
C TYR A 289 0.29 -21.32 -6.09
N TYR A 290 0.27 -22.64 -6.32
CA TYR A 290 1.44 -23.50 -6.25
C TYR A 290 1.63 -24.23 -7.58
N PRO A 291 2.62 -23.84 -8.41
CA PRO A 291 2.67 -24.28 -9.80
C PRO A 291 3.25 -25.68 -10.01
N PHE A 292 3.87 -26.27 -8.98
CA PHE A 292 4.52 -27.58 -9.06
C PHE A 292 3.65 -28.73 -8.54
N LEU A 293 2.36 -28.48 -8.26
CA LEU A 293 1.41 -29.54 -7.95
C LEU A 293 0.82 -30.11 -9.24
N ASP A 294 0.43 -31.39 -9.22
CA ASP A 294 -0.24 -32.05 -10.35
C ASP A 294 -1.58 -31.38 -10.71
N ASP A 295 -2.27 -30.81 -9.72
CA ASP A 295 -3.52 -30.05 -9.87
C ASP A 295 -3.40 -28.69 -9.15
N PRO A 296 -2.77 -27.69 -9.80
CA PRO A 296 -2.46 -26.42 -9.16
C PRO A 296 -3.72 -25.56 -9.00
N ILE A 297 -3.90 -25.01 -7.81
CA ILE A 297 -5.08 -24.20 -7.46
C ILE A 297 -4.98 -22.81 -8.09
N PHE A 298 -6.06 -22.36 -8.74
CA PHE A 298 -6.23 -20.99 -9.19
C PHE A 298 -6.33 -20.01 -8.00
N GLN A 299 -5.54 -18.94 -8.03
CA GLN A 299 -5.71 -17.76 -7.18
C GLN A 299 -5.55 -16.49 -8.01
N ILE A 300 -6.48 -15.54 -7.90
CA ILE A 300 -6.57 -14.37 -8.80
C ILE A 300 -5.63 -13.21 -8.42
N ASP A 301 -5.00 -13.29 -7.26
CA ASP A 301 -4.15 -12.23 -6.70
C ASP A 301 -3.01 -11.78 -7.65
N ALA A 302 -2.26 -12.73 -8.21
CA ALA A 302 -1.17 -12.45 -9.15
C ALA A 302 -1.67 -11.87 -10.48
N ASN A 303 -2.84 -12.31 -10.97
CA ASN A 303 -3.47 -11.67 -12.12
C ASN A 303 -3.73 -10.18 -11.89
N LEU A 304 -4.22 -9.80 -10.70
CA LEU A 304 -4.52 -8.42 -10.34
C LEU A 304 -3.27 -7.61 -9.98
N GLY A 305 -2.27 -8.25 -9.37
CA GLY A 305 -0.99 -7.63 -9.04
C GLY A 305 -0.09 -7.38 -10.26
N TYR A 306 -0.17 -8.23 -11.29
CA TYR A 306 0.66 -8.13 -12.49
C TYR A 306 0.62 -6.75 -13.16
N PRO A 307 -0.55 -6.19 -13.53
CA PRO A 307 -0.60 -4.87 -14.14
C PRO A 307 -0.10 -3.76 -13.21
N ALA A 308 -0.26 -3.92 -11.89
CA ALA A 308 0.23 -2.96 -10.91
C ALA A 308 1.77 -2.98 -10.84
N ALA A 309 2.40 -4.16 -10.83
CA ALA A 309 3.85 -4.31 -10.86
C ALA A 309 4.46 -3.75 -12.16
N VAL A 310 3.83 -4.02 -13.31
CA VAL A 310 4.24 -3.46 -14.61
C VAL A 310 4.14 -1.93 -14.61
N LEU A 311 3.03 -1.38 -14.11
CA LEU A 311 2.87 0.07 -14.01
C LEU A 311 3.93 0.68 -13.08
N ASN A 312 4.22 0.04 -11.93
CA ASN A 312 5.20 0.51 -10.97
C ASN A 312 6.64 0.55 -11.53
N ALA A 313 6.96 -0.30 -12.50
CA ALA A 313 8.26 -0.26 -13.18
C ALA A 313 8.36 0.86 -14.23
N LEU A 314 7.23 1.30 -14.78
CA LEU A 314 7.16 2.32 -15.81
C LEU A 314 6.95 3.73 -15.24
N VAL A 315 6.18 3.85 -14.15
CA VAL A 315 5.84 5.11 -13.50
C VAL A 315 5.64 4.87 -12.00
N GLN A 316 6.30 5.69 -11.19
CA GLN A 316 6.09 5.74 -9.74
C GLN A 316 5.57 7.09 -9.30
N ALA A 317 4.57 7.09 -8.44
CA ALA A 317 4.10 8.26 -7.71
C ALA A 317 3.65 7.83 -6.30
N PRO A 318 4.57 7.34 -5.44
CA PRO A 318 4.24 7.03 -4.05
C PRO A 318 3.74 8.30 -3.35
N ASP A 319 2.76 8.15 -2.48
CA ASP A 319 2.19 9.31 -1.77
C ASP A 319 3.15 9.84 -0.69
N THR A 320 2.82 10.99 -0.11
CA THR A 320 3.64 11.70 0.86
C THR A 320 2.94 11.83 2.22
N SER A 321 3.73 12.07 3.26
CA SER A 321 3.24 12.25 4.62
C SER A 321 2.33 13.46 4.78
N SER A 322 2.61 14.54 4.05
CA SER A 322 1.78 15.74 4.00
C SER A 322 1.45 16.13 2.56
N LEU A 323 0.33 16.84 2.37
CA LEU A 323 -0.02 17.45 1.09
C LEU A 323 0.86 18.63 0.71
N SER A 324 1.56 19.22 1.69
CA SER A 324 2.58 20.24 1.44
C SER A 324 3.90 19.65 0.94
N ASP A 325 4.12 18.34 1.13
CA ASP A 325 5.28 17.66 0.57
C ASP A 325 5.12 17.55 -0.96
N THR A 326 6.25 17.60 -1.65
CA THR A 326 6.28 17.45 -3.12
C THR A 326 6.03 16.00 -3.50
N LEU A 327 5.03 15.76 -4.35
CA LEU A 327 4.77 14.47 -4.98
C LEU A 327 5.80 14.21 -6.08
N ASP A 328 6.69 13.25 -5.86
CA ASP A 328 7.65 12.81 -6.86
C ASP A 328 6.99 11.84 -7.83
N VAL A 329 7.00 12.20 -9.12
CA VAL A 329 6.56 11.34 -10.22
C VAL A 329 7.81 10.88 -10.98
N THR A 330 8.17 9.60 -10.86
CA THR A 330 9.37 9.05 -11.50
C THR A 330 9.02 8.29 -12.76
N LEU A 331 9.65 8.67 -13.89
CA LEU A 331 9.47 8.04 -15.19
C LEU A 331 10.52 6.95 -15.43
N LEU A 332 10.06 5.80 -15.90
CA LEU A 332 10.87 4.62 -16.23
C LEU A 332 11.81 4.20 -15.08
N PRO A 333 11.36 4.18 -13.80
CA PRO A 333 12.24 3.90 -12.65
C PRO A 333 12.91 2.54 -12.74
N ALA A 334 12.25 1.53 -13.32
CA ALA A 334 12.77 0.16 -13.43
C ALA A 334 12.52 -0.45 -14.82
N LEU A 335 12.66 0.34 -15.89
CA LEU A 335 12.46 -0.15 -17.26
C LEU A 335 13.46 -1.28 -17.61
N PRO A 336 12.99 -2.50 -17.92
CA PRO A 336 13.86 -3.59 -18.39
C PRO A 336 14.50 -3.29 -19.73
N SER A 337 15.72 -3.76 -19.95
CA SER A 337 16.41 -3.65 -21.24
C SER A 337 15.64 -4.32 -22.39
N ALA A 338 14.88 -5.38 -22.09
CA ALA A 338 14.00 -6.07 -23.03
C ALA A 338 12.86 -5.19 -23.56
N TRP A 339 12.49 -4.11 -22.85
CA TRP A 339 11.42 -3.18 -23.23
C TRP A 339 12.00 -1.92 -23.86
N ALA A 340 12.86 -2.08 -24.88
CA ALA A 340 13.62 -0.98 -25.46
C ALA A 340 12.73 0.14 -26.04
N THR A 341 11.55 -0.19 -26.57
CA THR A 341 10.63 0.78 -27.17
C THR A 341 9.20 0.47 -26.75
N GLY A 342 8.43 1.49 -26.42
CA GLY A 342 7.04 1.32 -26.02
C GLY A 342 6.36 2.61 -25.62
N SER A 343 5.10 2.48 -25.20
CA SER A 343 4.32 3.60 -24.69
C SER A 343 3.23 3.14 -23.73
N ILE A 344 2.89 4.00 -22.77
CA ILE A 344 1.68 3.91 -21.97
C ILE A 344 0.84 5.16 -22.18
N VAL A 345 -0.48 5.00 -22.20
CA VAL A 345 -1.44 6.10 -22.39
C VAL A 345 -2.55 5.92 -21.36
N GLY A 346 -2.91 7.00 -20.66
CA GLY A 346 -4.03 6.98 -19.73
C GLY A 346 -3.69 6.41 -18.35
N ALA A 347 -2.41 6.31 -17.99
CA ALA A 347 -2.01 5.84 -16.66
C ALA A 347 -2.46 6.85 -15.60
N ARG A 348 -3.29 6.41 -14.65
CA ARG A 348 -3.69 7.26 -13.52
C ARG A 348 -2.57 7.30 -12.50
N ILE A 349 -2.31 8.49 -11.97
CA ILE A 349 -1.40 8.71 -10.85
C ILE A 349 -2.09 9.59 -9.80
N ARG A 350 -1.52 9.61 -8.59
CA ARG A 350 -2.03 10.36 -7.43
C ARG A 350 -2.21 11.84 -7.71
N GLY A 351 -3.12 12.48 -6.96
CA GLY A 351 -3.47 13.89 -7.16
C GLY A 351 -4.45 14.13 -8.31
N GLY A 352 -5.18 13.11 -8.76
CA GLY A 352 -6.15 13.24 -9.85
C GLY A 352 -5.49 13.55 -11.20
N MET A 353 -4.38 12.88 -11.52
CA MET A 353 -3.62 13.14 -12.74
C MET A 353 -3.60 11.91 -13.66
N THR A 354 -3.49 12.17 -14.96
CA THR A 354 -3.31 11.16 -16.01
C THR A 354 -1.98 11.40 -16.71
N LEU A 355 -1.18 10.34 -16.85
CA LEU A 355 0.09 10.33 -17.55
C LEU A 355 0.00 9.54 -18.87
N GLY A 356 0.66 10.06 -19.89
CA GLY A 356 1.11 9.32 -21.06
C GLY A 356 2.64 9.39 -21.16
N LEU A 357 3.27 8.31 -21.60
CA LEU A 357 4.73 8.21 -21.69
C LEU A 357 5.10 7.37 -22.92
N THR A 358 6.08 7.82 -23.69
CA THR A 358 6.64 7.10 -24.84
C THR A 358 8.15 7.04 -24.67
N TRP A 359 8.74 5.88 -24.95
CA TRP A 359 10.17 5.66 -24.87
C TRP A 359 10.69 4.87 -26.08
N SER A 360 11.96 5.06 -26.39
CA SER A 360 12.67 4.41 -27.49
C SER A 360 14.13 4.22 -27.11
N ASN A 361 14.73 3.10 -27.51
CA ASN A 361 16.10 2.74 -27.17
C ASN A 361 16.40 2.84 -25.65
N GLY A 362 15.44 2.42 -24.82
CA GLY A 362 15.52 2.45 -23.36
C GLY A 362 15.42 3.85 -22.74
N LYS A 363 15.08 4.89 -23.51
CA LYS A 363 15.05 6.28 -23.05
C LYS A 363 13.68 6.91 -23.25
N ALA A 364 13.25 7.74 -22.30
CA ALA A 364 12.04 8.54 -22.46
C ALA A 364 12.21 9.45 -23.69
N VAL A 365 11.15 9.60 -24.48
CA VAL A 365 11.10 10.46 -25.66
C VAL A 365 10.09 11.57 -25.46
N ARG A 366 8.90 11.21 -24.98
CA ARG A 366 7.82 12.16 -24.68
C ARG A 366 7.05 11.72 -23.44
N ALA A 367 6.62 12.68 -22.64
CA ALA A 367 5.62 12.46 -21.60
C ALA A 367 4.55 13.54 -21.69
N SER A 368 3.32 13.19 -21.32
CA SER A 368 2.20 14.11 -21.18
C SER A 368 1.56 13.91 -19.82
N LEU A 369 1.23 14.98 -19.12
CA LEU A 369 0.50 14.93 -17.87
C LEU A 369 -0.71 15.86 -17.95
N SER A 370 -1.88 15.35 -17.57
CA SER A 370 -3.10 16.15 -17.46
C SER A 370 -3.69 16.05 -16.06
N VAL A 371 -4.04 17.18 -15.50
CA VAL A 371 -4.69 17.31 -14.19
C VAL A 371 -6.21 17.35 -14.39
N ASP A 372 -6.95 16.57 -13.60
CA ASP A 372 -8.40 16.57 -13.67
C ASP A 372 -9.01 17.93 -13.27
N PRO A 373 -10.22 18.27 -13.76
CA PRO A 373 -10.88 19.53 -13.43
C PRO A 373 -11.18 19.74 -11.93
N VAL A 374 -11.25 18.66 -11.14
CA VAL A 374 -11.61 18.72 -9.71
C VAL A 374 -10.41 18.35 -8.83
N ALA A 375 -9.19 18.42 -9.36
CA ALA A 375 -8.01 18.03 -8.62
C ALA A 375 -7.62 19.04 -7.53
N ARG A 376 -7.15 18.52 -6.38
CA ARG A 376 -6.53 19.32 -5.33
C ARG A 376 -5.15 19.81 -5.80
N VAL A 377 -4.75 20.99 -5.31
CA VAL A 377 -3.40 21.50 -5.56
C VAL A 377 -2.39 20.57 -4.88
N ARG A 378 -1.40 20.12 -5.65
CA ARG A 378 -0.23 19.36 -5.20
C ARG A 378 1.01 19.99 -5.85
N HIS A 379 2.09 20.10 -5.09
CA HIS A 379 3.41 20.34 -5.67
C HIS A 379 3.91 19.03 -6.26
N VAL A 380 4.27 19.05 -7.54
CA VAL A 380 4.71 17.87 -8.29
C VAL A 380 6.12 18.12 -8.80
N ARG A 381 6.97 17.10 -8.67
CA ARG A 381 8.30 17.07 -9.28
C ARG A 381 8.42 15.83 -10.15
N LEU A 382 8.66 16.05 -11.43
CA LEU A 382 8.87 14.99 -12.40
C LEU A 382 10.35 14.59 -12.39
N LEU A 383 10.63 13.31 -12.15
CA LEU A 383 11.96 12.73 -12.10
C LEU A 383 12.19 11.82 -13.31
N TYR A 384 13.36 11.93 -13.93
CA TYR A 384 13.83 11.01 -14.97
C TYR A 384 15.33 10.79 -14.83
N GLY A 385 15.79 9.54 -14.88
CA GLY A 385 17.20 9.19 -14.71
C GLY A 385 17.79 9.67 -13.37
N GLY A 386 17.00 9.64 -12.30
CA GLY A 386 17.39 10.10 -10.97
C GLY A 386 17.47 11.62 -10.80
N LYS A 387 17.02 12.41 -11.79
CA LYS A 387 17.11 13.88 -11.76
C LYS A 387 15.75 14.56 -11.95
N PRO A 388 15.51 15.70 -11.28
CA PRO A 388 14.36 16.54 -11.58
C PRO A 388 14.44 17.09 -13.01
N VAL A 389 13.39 16.88 -13.79
CA VAL A 389 13.25 17.41 -15.16
C VAL A 389 12.15 18.47 -15.25
N ALA A 390 11.22 18.50 -14.30
CA ALA A 390 10.22 19.55 -14.16
C ALA A 390 9.72 19.63 -12.71
N ALA A 391 9.25 20.81 -12.30
CA ALA A 391 8.50 20.99 -11.06
C ALA A 391 7.39 22.02 -11.28
N PHE A 392 6.20 21.75 -10.76
CA PHE A 392 5.04 22.61 -10.90
C PHE A 392 4.03 22.36 -9.79
N SER A 393 3.15 23.33 -9.54
CA SER A 393 1.95 23.13 -8.75
C SER A 393 0.80 22.78 -9.68
N THR A 394 0.01 21.75 -9.36
CA THR A 394 -1.14 21.39 -10.17
C THR A 394 -2.20 22.49 -10.16
N THR A 395 -2.74 22.79 -11.34
CA THR A 395 -3.97 23.58 -11.49
C THR A 395 -5.02 22.77 -12.23
N SER A 396 -6.30 23.02 -11.93
CA SER A 396 -7.43 22.32 -12.53
C SER A 396 -7.37 22.37 -14.06
N GLY A 397 -7.49 21.21 -14.71
CA GLY A 397 -7.48 21.08 -16.17
C GLY A 397 -6.11 21.33 -16.84
N GLN A 398 -5.05 21.56 -16.07
CA GLN A 398 -3.72 21.84 -16.60
C GLN A 398 -3.17 20.66 -17.39
N LYS A 399 -2.44 20.97 -18.46
CA LYS A 399 -1.73 20.00 -19.28
C LYS A 399 -0.27 20.38 -19.42
N HIS A 400 0.60 19.40 -19.26
CA HIS A 400 2.04 19.52 -19.49
C HIS A 400 2.47 18.51 -20.54
N ASN A 401 3.36 18.93 -21.44
CA ASN A 401 4.01 18.05 -22.40
C ASN A 401 5.52 18.21 -22.24
N PHE A 402 6.22 17.08 -22.20
CA PHE A 402 7.65 17.00 -22.01
C PHE A 402 8.28 16.27 -23.19
N VAL A 403 9.42 16.76 -23.67
CA VAL A 403 10.27 16.15 -24.69
C VAL A 403 11.65 15.98 -24.07
N PHE A 404 12.25 14.80 -24.24
CA PHE A 404 13.49 14.39 -23.58
C PHE A 404 14.66 14.27 -24.55
#